data_AF-A0A3S0K9U4-F1
#
_entry.id   AF-A0A3S0K9U4-F1
#
_cell.length_a   1.000
_cell.length_b   1.000
_cell.length_c   1.000
_cell.angle_alpha   90.00
_cell.angle_beta   90.00
_cell.angle_gamma   90.00
#
_symmetry.space_group_name_H-M   'P 1'
#
loop_
_entity.id
_entity.type
_entity.pdbx_description
1 polymer ?
#
loop_
_entity_poly.entity_id
_entity_poly.type
_entity_poly.pdbx_seq_one_letter_code
_entity_poly.pdbx_strand_id
1 'polypeptide(L)'
;MTTRPTTSLLRDDRTWGSTFIIAGTTIGAGMLAMPLTSAGLGFGLTALALINMWALSAYTALQFAEIYRHHSASDGLASLTSHYFGAAGKWSVTAVLLLFMYAISAAYISAGGGLVSGVSPLAEAGGSVLYALAVAAVVLLGAVSVDRLTRVLFAVMVLVFALLMALLLPQMAPDRLSTGPVTPGLYFSALPVLFTAFGFHAVR
;
A
#
# COMPACT_ATOMS: atom_id res chain seq x y z
N MET A 1 12.84 -21.61 42.26
CA MET A 1 11.68 -22.12 41.49
C MET A 1 11.13 -20.94 40.69
N THR A 2 11.35 -20.94 39.39
CA THR A 2 11.14 -19.81 38.47
C THR A 2 9.73 -19.86 37.88
N THR A 3 8.93 -18.82 38.09
CA THR A 3 7.67 -18.61 37.35
C THR A 3 7.84 -17.39 36.44
N ARG A 4 8.10 -17.62 35.16
CA ARG A 4 7.88 -16.63 34.09
C ARG A 4 6.47 -16.87 33.52
N PRO A 5 5.47 -16.01 33.78
CA PRO A 5 4.31 -15.93 32.94
C PRO A 5 4.45 -14.76 31.94
N THR A 6 3.65 -14.78 30.88
CA THR A 6 3.30 -13.66 29.97
C THR A 6 4.36 -13.12 29.00
N THR A 7 4.94 -13.95 28.15
CA THR A 7 5.59 -13.47 26.89
C THR A 7 4.87 -13.90 25.61
N SER A 8 3.93 -14.84 25.65
CA SER A 8 3.18 -15.30 24.46
C SER A 8 2.06 -14.35 24.04
N LEU A 9 1.22 -13.90 24.99
CA LEU A 9 0.06 -13.04 24.69
C LEU A 9 0.46 -11.66 24.14
N LEU A 10 1.52 -11.04 24.68
CA LEU A 10 2.09 -9.79 24.16
C LEU A 10 2.73 -9.94 22.77
N ARG A 11 3.10 -11.16 22.38
CA ARG A 11 3.69 -11.48 21.08
C ARG A 11 2.62 -11.55 20.00
N ASP A 12 1.50 -12.20 20.31
CA ASP A 12 0.37 -12.36 19.39
C ASP A 12 -0.23 -11.00 19.00
N ASP A 13 -0.47 -10.11 19.99
CA ASP A 13 -0.99 -8.76 19.75
C ASP A 13 -0.07 -7.92 18.84
N ARG A 14 1.25 -8.09 18.98
CA ARG A 14 2.24 -7.40 18.16
C ARG A 14 2.28 -7.94 16.73
N THR A 15 2.13 -9.25 16.55
CA THR A 15 2.08 -9.86 15.20
C THR A 15 0.84 -9.43 14.44
N TRP A 16 -0.36 -9.52 15.04
CA TRP A 16 -1.59 -9.05 14.41
C TRP A 16 -1.55 -7.55 14.13
N GLY A 17 -1.00 -6.75 15.05
CA GLY A 17 -0.77 -5.31 14.83
C GLY A 17 0.11 -5.02 13.61
N SER A 18 1.27 -5.66 13.50
CA SER A 18 2.16 -5.50 12.32
C SER A 18 1.51 -5.98 11.03
N THR A 19 0.76 -7.10 11.06
CA THR A 19 0.05 -7.61 9.89
C THR A 19 -1.03 -6.64 9.42
N PHE A 20 -1.78 -6.02 10.33
CA PHE A 20 -2.81 -5.05 9.96
C PHE A 20 -2.21 -3.76 9.37
N ILE A 21 -1.05 -3.32 9.84
CA ILE A 21 -0.35 -2.16 9.26
C ILE A 21 0.14 -2.49 7.84
N ILE A 22 0.79 -3.65 7.65
CA ILE A 22 1.26 -4.09 6.32
C ILE A 22 0.08 -4.31 5.37
N ALA A 23 -0.99 -4.95 5.83
CA ALA A 23 -2.19 -5.17 5.03
C ALA A 23 -2.87 -3.85 4.67
N GLY A 24 -3.02 -2.92 5.63
CA GLY A 24 -3.63 -1.61 5.41
C GLY A 24 -2.87 -0.74 4.42
N THR A 25 -1.53 -0.71 4.52
CA THR A 25 -0.69 0.04 3.56
C THR A 25 -0.76 -0.55 2.14
N THR A 26 -0.85 -1.88 2.03
CA THR A 26 -0.96 -2.59 0.74
C THR A 26 -2.34 -2.38 0.10
N ILE A 27 -3.43 -2.43 0.90
CA ILE A 27 -4.78 -2.15 0.40
C ILE A 27 -4.92 -0.67 0.01
N GLY A 28 -4.41 0.26 0.81
CA GLY A 28 -4.62 1.70 0.61
C GLY A 28 -4.12 2.22 -0.73
N ALA A 29 -2.85 1.96 -1.08
CA ALA A 29 -2.24 2.50 -2.30
C ALA A 29 -2.80 1.81 -3.55
N GLY A 30 -3.07 0.51 -3.43
CA GLY A 30 -3.60 -0.27 -4.54
C GLY A 30 -5.06 0.00 -4.85
N MET A 31 -5.91 0.18 -3.85
CA MET A 31 -7.37 0.18 -4.05
C MET A 31 -7.90 1.42 -4.77
N LEU A 32 -7.23 2.57 -4.68
CA LEU A 32 -7.65 3.78 -5.42
C LEU A 32 -7.23 3.73 -6.90
N ALA A 33 -6.04 3.21 -7.18
CA ALA A 33 -5.47 3.22 -8.52
C ALA A 33 -5.88 2.00 -9.37
N MET A 34 -6.09 0.83 -8.74
CA MET A 34 -6.32 -0.43 -9.45
C MET A 34 -7.66 -0.50 -10.19
N PRO A 35 -8.82 -0.07 -9.66
CA PRO A 35 -10.08 -0.14 -10.41
C PRO A 35 -10.05 0.70 -11.68
N LEU A 36 -9.45 1.89 -11.61
CA LEU A 36 -9.37 2.81 -12.75
C LEU A 36 -8.42 2.28 -13.85
N THR A 37 -7.28 1.72 -13.46
CA THR A 37 -6.31 1.15 -14.42
C THR A 37 -6.73 -0.20 -14.97
N SER A 38 -7.36 -1.07 -14.16
CA SER A 38 -7.86 -2.38 -14.61
C SER A 38 -9.07 -2.30 -15.54
N ALA A 39 -9.92 -1.28 -15.38
CA ALA A 39 -11.07 -1.06 -16.27
C ALA A 39 -10.66 -0.97 -17.76
N GLY A 40 -9.47 -0.44 -18.06
CA GLY A 40 -8.96 -0.33 -19.43
C GLY A 40 -8.25 -1.58 -19.97
N LEU A 41 -7.78 -2.48 -19.09
CA LEU A 41 -6.96 -3.65 -19.45
C LEU A 41 -7.80 -4.89 -19.81
N GLY A 42 -9.04 -4.95 -19.33
CA GLY A 42 -9.86 -6.16 -19.37
C GLY A 42 -9.52 -7.14 -18.25
N PHE A 43 -10.44 -8.07 -17.97
CA PHE A 43 -10.35 -8.96 -16.82
C PHE A 43 -9.15 -9.92 -16.89
N GLY A 44 -8.96 -10.60 -18.03
CA GLY A 44 -7.89 -11.61 -18.17
C GLY A 44 -6.48 -11.03 -18.00
N LEU A 45 -6.20 -9.89 -18.65
CA LEU A 45 -4.89 -9.23 -18.54
C LEU A 45 -4.66 -8.63 -17.14
N THR A 46 -5.71 -8.08 -16.53
CA THR A 46 -5.63 -7.59 -15.14
C THR A 46 -5.32 -8.74 -14.18
N ALA A 47 -6.05 -9.86 -14.27
CA ALA A 47 -5.82 -11.03 -13.41
C ALA A 47 -4.40 -11.57 -13.56
N LEU A 48 -3.91 -11.69 -14.80
CA LEU A 48 -2.53 -12.12 -15.06
C LEU A 48 -1.51 -11.13 -14.49
N ALA A 49 -1.71 -9.83 -14.67
CA ALA A 49 -0.81 -8.81 -14.12
C ALA A 49 -0.78 -8.85 -12.58
N LEU A 50 -1.93 -9.00 -11.93
CA LEU A 50 -2.04 -9.10 -10.47
C LEU A 50 -1.34 -10.35 -9.94
N ILE A 51 -1.51 -11.51 -10.58
CA ILE A 51 -0.83 -12.76 -10.18
C ILE A 51 0.69 -12.63 -10.32
N ASN A 52 1.17 -12.05 -11.43
CA ASN A 52 2.60 -11.84 -11.64
C ASN A 52 3.19 -10.85 -10.61
N MET A 53 2.50 -9.74 -10.35
CA MET A 53 2.95 -8.77 -9.35
C MET A 53 2.90 -9.34 -7.93
N TRP A 54 1.88 -10.14 -7.61
CA TRP A 54 1.82 -10.87 -6.35
C TRP A 54 3.01 -11.83 -6.20
N ALA A 55 3.33 -12.62 -7.23
CA ALA A 55 4.46 -13.55 -7.19
C ALA A 55 5.80 -12.83 -7.03
N LEU A 56 6.02 -11.74 -7.77
CA LEU A 56 7.21 -10.91 -7.66
C LEU A 56 7.34 -10.27 -6.26
N SER A 57 6.23 -9.75 -5.73
CA SER A 57 6.20 -9.12 -4.43
C SER A 57 6.40 -10.15 -3.30
N ALA A 58 5.81 -11.33 -3.39
CA ALA A 58 6.05 -12.44 -2.47
C ALA A 58 7.53 -12.90 -2.49
N TYR A 59 8.13 -13.01 -3.67
CA TYR A 59 9.53 -13.37 -3.82
C TYR A 59 10.48 -12.36 -3.16
N THR A 60 10.26 -11.07 -3.38
CA THR A 60 11.06 -10.02 -2.74
C THR A 60 10.83 -9.96 -1.23
N ALA A 61 9.61 -10.22 -0.73
CA ALA A 61 9.34 -10.39 0.71
C ALA A 61 10.20 -11.51 1.32
N LEU A 62 10.28 -12.66 0.65
CA LEU A 62 11.09 -13.79 1.11
C LEU A 62 12.58 -13.44 1.15
N GLN A 63 13.09 -12.71 0.16
CA GLN A 63 14.47 -12.22 0.18
C GLN A 63 14.72 -11.28 1.37
N PHE A 64 13.82 -10.32 1.61
CA PHE A 64 13.95 -9.44 2.78
C PHE A 64 13.90 -10.22 4.09
N ALA A 65 12.97 -11.17 4.21
CA ALA A 65 12.88 -12.03 5.38
C ALA A 65 14.19 -12.78 5.64
N GLU A 66 14.85 -13.29 4.59
CA GLU A 66 16.14 -13.98 4.72
C GLU A 66 17.29 -13.05 5.13
N ILE A 67 17.35 -11.84 4.57
CA ILE A 67 18.41 -10.89 4.91
C ILE A 67 18.28 -10.42 6.37
N TYR A 68 17.05 -10.12 6.82
CA TYR A 68 16.77 -9.70 8.20
C TYR A 68 16.95 -10.81 9.23
N ARG A 69 17.05 -12.09 8.82
CA ARG A 69 17.46 -13.17 9.74
C ARG A 69 18.94 -13.08 10.12
N HIS A 70 19.76 -12.48 9.26
CA HIS A 70 21.22 -12.40 9.43
C HIS A 70 21.69 -11.03 9.94
N HIS A 71 20.79 -10.06 10.04
CA HIS A 71 21.06 -8.69 10.46
C HIS A 71 20.12 -8.27 11.59
N SER A 72 20.43 -7.17 12.28
CA SER A 72 19.54 -6.68 13.32
C SER A 72 18.27 -6.12 12.69
N ALA A 73 17.11 -6.35 13.31
CA ALA A 73 15.85 -5.76 12.86
C ALA A 73 15.85 -4.21 12.92
N SER A 74 16.84 -3.61 13.57
CA SER A 74 17.07 -2.16 13.63
C SER A 74 17.84 -1.59 12.42
N ASP A 75 18.43 -2.44 11.58
CA ASP A 75 19.16 -1.98 10.40
C ASP A 75 18.19 -1.58 9.29
N GLY A 76 18.08 -0.28 9.03
CA GLY A 76 17.29 0.21 7.90
C GLY A 76 17.89 -0.24 6.56
N LEU A 77 17.06 -0.32 5.52
CA LEU A 77 17.49 -0.72 4.16
C LEU A 77 18.75 0.03 3.69
N ALA A 78 18.85 1.33 3.96
CA ALA A 78 20.03 2.13 3.63
C ALA A 78 21.31 1.69 4.38
N SER A 79 21.19 1.27 5.64
CA SER A 79 22.31 0.72 6.44
C SER A 79 22.74 -0.64 5.91
N LEU A 80 21.76 -1.48 5.54
CA LEU A 80 21.99 -2.79 4.95
C LEU A 80 22.71 -2.68 3.60
N THR A 81 22.24 -1.77 2.73
CA THR A 81 22.92 -1.46 1.47
C THR A 81 24.31 -0.88 1.71
N SER A 82 24.51 -0.08 2.76
CA SER A 82 25.84 0.40 3.12
C SER A 82 26.81 -0.72 3.47
N HIS A 83 26.31 -1.80 4.10
CA HIS A 83 27.12 -2.96 4.47
C HIS A 83 27.54 -3.77 3.23
N TYR A 84 26.65 -3.95 2.25
CA TYR A 84 26.92 -4.76 1.06
C TYR A 84 27.54 -3.99 -0.12
N PHE A 85 27.15 -2.74 -0.34
CA PHE A 85 27.50 -1.93 -1.51
C PHE A 85 28.27 -0.64 -1.17
N GLY A 86 28.59 -0.43 0.12
CA GLY A 86 29.33 0.75 0.59
C GLY A 86 28.53 2.05 0.57
N ALA A 87 29.24 3.17 0.75
CA ALA A 87 28.63 4.48 0.91
C ALA A 87 27.85 4.95 -0.34
N ALA A 88 28.32 4.61 -1.55
CA ALA A 88 27.63 4.96 -2.79
C ALA A 88 26.25 4.30 -2.87
N GLY A 89 26.16 2.99 -2.55
CA GLY A 89 24.89 2.26 -2.52
C GLY A 89 23.91 2.81 -1.48
N LYS A 90 24.41 3.21 -0.30
CA LYS A 90 23.61 3.87 0.74
C LYS A 90 22.95 5.14 0.23
N TRP A 91 23.70 6.02 -0.44
CA TRP A 91 23.16 7.27 -0.97
C TRP A 91 22.12 7.04 -2.06
N SER A 92 22.39 6.13 -3.00
CA SER A 92 21.44 5.77 -4.06
C SER A 92 20.13 5.24 -3.49
N VAL A 93 20.17 4.29 -2.56
CA VAL A 93 18.96 3.71 -1.95
C VAL A 93 18.21 4.76 -1.12
N THR A 94 18.92 5.60 -0.37
CA THR A 94 18.29 6.68 0.40
C THR A 94 17.56 7.66 -0.53
N ALA A 95 18.19 8.07 -1.64
CA ALA A 95 17.57 8.96 -2.61
C ALA A 95 16.31 8.34 -3.24
N VAL A 96 16.38 7.06 -3.64
CA VAL A 96 15.22 6.34 -4.20
C VAL A 96 14.09 6.21 -3.17
N LEU A 97 14.40 5.88 -1.92
CA LEU A 97 13.38 5.78 -0.86
C LEU A 97 12.73 7.13 -0.57
N LEU A 98 13.49 8.23 -0.52
CA LEU A 98 12.92 9.56 -0.31
C LEU A 98 12.03 10.00 -1.47
N LEU A 99 12.47 9.76 -2.71
CA LEU A 99 11.67 10.05 -3.91
C LEU A 99 10.39 9.21 -3.93
N PHE A 100 10.47 7.94 -3.55
CA PHE A 100 9.32 7.04 -3.45
C PHE A 100 8.32 7.50 -2.40
N MET A 101 8.78 7.89 -1.20
CA MET A 101 7.91 8.42 -0.14
C MET A 101 7.23 9.72 -0.57
N TYR A 102 7.95 10.60 -1.26
CA TYR A 102 7.37 11.82 -1.83
C TYR A 102 6.30 11.49 -2.88
N ALA A 103 6.60 10.58 -3.81
CA ALA A 103 5.67 10.19 -4.88
C ALA A 103 4.37 9.58 -4.32
N ILE A 104 4.46 8.67 -3.35
CA ILE A 104 3.29 8.10 -2.70
C ILE A 104 2.49 9.17 -1.95
N SER A 105 3.15 10.06 -1.21
CA SER A 105 2.48 11.15 -0.50
C SER A 105 1.72 12.07 -1.45
N ALA A 106 2.35 12.46 -2.56
CA ALA A 106 1.72 13.27 -3.60
C ALA A 106 0.52 12.56 -4.24
N ALA A 107 0.64 11.26 -4.53
CA ALA A 107 -0.46 10.46 -5.07
C ALA A 107 -1.65 10.40 -4.10
N TYR A 108 -1.41 10.20 -2.80
CA TYR A 108 -2.48 10.21 -1.80
C TYR A 108 -3.13 11.58 -1.63
N ILE A 109 -2.35 12.67 -1.65
CA ILE A 109 -2.89 14.03 -1.56
C ILE A 109 -3.75 14.35 -2.78
N SER A 110 -3.31 13.97 -3.97
CA SER A 110 -4.07 14.17 -5.20
C SER A 110 -5.36 13.35 -5.20
N ALA A 111 -5.29 12.04 -4.88
CA ALA A 111 -6.46 11.18 -4.86
C ALA A 111 -7.46 11.58 -3.77
N GLY A 112 -6.99 11.83 -2.54
CA GLY A 112 -7.82 12.29 -1.43
C GLY A 112 -8.39 13.68 -1.65
N GLY A 113 -7.61 14.58 -2.25
CA GLY A 113 -8.06 15.91 -2.65
C GLY A 113 -9.21 15.88 -3.63
N GLY A 114 -9.14 15.00 -4.63
CA GLY A 114 -10.23 14.75 -5.58
C GLY A 114 -11.53 14.27 -4.92
N LEU A 115 -11.43 13.42 -3.88
CA LEU A 115 -12.59 12.99 -3.09
C LEU A 115 -13.22 14.18 -2.34
N VAL A 116 -12.39 15.03 -1.73
CA VAL A 116 -12.85 16.22 -1.01
C VAL A 116 -13.51 17.22 -1.94
N SER A 117 -12.91 17.51 -3.10
CA SER A 117 -13.53 18.39 -4.11
C SER A 117 -14.79 17.79 -4.73
N GLY A 118 -14.92 16.46 -4.78
CA GLY A 118 -16.13 15.79 -5.27
C GLY A 118 -17.35 16.00 -4.37
N VAL A 119 -17.15 16.27 -3.08
CA VAL A 119 -18.23 16.46 -2.08
C VAL A 119 -18.32 17.90 -1.54
N SER A 120 -17.46 18.80 -2.02
CA SER A 120 -17.41 20.20 -1.59
C SER A 120 -17.39 21.13 -2.79
N PRO A 121 -17.76 22.42 -2.65
CA PRO A 121 -17.68 23.37 -3.75
C PRO A 121 -16.24 23.83 -4.06
N LEU A 122 -15.22 23.22 -3.43
CA LEU A 122 -13.83 23.59 -3.61
C LEU A 122 -13.32 23.09 -4.97
N ALA A 123 -12.50 23.92 -5.63
CA ALA A 123 -11.69 23.46 -6.75
C ALA A 123 -10.72 22.35 -6.30
N GLU A 124 -10.24 21.52 -7.24
CA GLU A 124 -9.32 20.39 -6.97
C GLU A 124 -8.10 20.78 -6.10
N ALA A 125 -7.50 21.94 -6.38
CA ALA A 125 -6.38 22.46 -5.58
C ALA A 125 -6.80 22.74 -4.13
N GLY A 126 -7.99 23.32 -3.92
CA GLY A 126 -8.55 23.55 -2.60
C GLY A 126 -8.88 22.26 -1.87
N GLY A 127 -9.43 21.26 -2.56
CA GLY A 127 -9.68 19.93 -2.03
C GLY A 127 -8.39 19.23 -1.58
N SER A 128 -7.34 19.30 -2.40
CA SER A 128 -6.02 18.73 -2.11
C SER A 128 -5.34 19.39 -0.89
N VAL A 129 -5.41 20.73 -0.79
CA VAL A 129 -4.89 21.46 0.37
C VAL A 129 -5.66 21.10 1.63
N LEU A 130 -6.99 21.08 1.58
CA LEU A 130 -7.81 20.73 2.74
C LEU A 130 -7.54 19.30 3.20
N TYR A 131 -7.44 18.35 2.26
CA TYR A 131 -7.09 16.96 2.54
C TYR A 131 -5.69 16.85 3.20
N ALA A 132 -4.69 17.53 2.63
CA ALA A 132 -3.33 17.54 3.18
C ALA A 132 -3.28 18.12 4.60
N LEU A 133 -4.00 19.21 4.87
CA LEU A 133 -4.09 19.81 6.21
C LEU A 133 -4.78 18.87 7.21
N ALA A 134 -5.85 18.18 6.80
CA ALA A 134 -6.54 17.22 7.65
C ALA A 134 -5.62 16.05 8.05
N VAL A 135 -4.91 15.46 7.07
CA VAL A 135 -3.93 14.39 7.33
C VAL A 135 -2.78 14.91 8.21
N ALA A 136 -2.25 16.10 7.92
CA ALA A 136 -1.19 16.71 8.71
C ALA A 136 -1.61 16.92 10.18
N ALA A 137 -2.84 17.40 10.42
CA ALA A 137 -3.38 17.57 11.76
C ALA A 137 -3.40 16.24 12.54
N VAL A 138 -3.84 15.14 11.92
CA VAL A 138 -3.84 13.81 12.57
C VAL A 138 -2.42 13.35 12.90
N VAL A 139 -1.46 13.57 12.00
CA VAL A 139 -0.05 13.20 12.22
C VAL A 139 0.56 14.02 13.37
N LEU A 140 0.21 15.31 13.49
CA LEU A 140 0.69 16.19 14.56
C LEU A 140 0.13 15.80 15.94
N LEU A 141 -1.02 15.12 16.02
CA LEU A 141 -1.57 14.57 17.27
C LEU A 141 -0.79 13.36 17.81
N GLY A 142 0.15 12.82 17.04
CA GLY A 142 1.11 11.81 17.48
C GLY A 142 0.86 10.39 16.95
N ALA A 143 1.92 9.57 16.96
CA ALA A 143 1.94 8.25 16.34
C ALA A 143 0.88 7.27 16.90
N VAL A 144 0.53 7.39 18.19
CA VAL A 144 -0.52 6.55 18.81
C VAL A 144 -1.90 6.87 18.22
N SER A 145 -2.16 8.14 17.89
CA SER A 145 -3.41 8.55 17.24
C SER A 145 -3.50 7.96 15.83
N VAL A 146 -2.40 8.05 15.08
CA VAL A 146 -2.28 7.49 13.73
C VAL A 146 -2.50 5.97 13.73
N ASP A 147 -1.89 5.24 14.67
CA ASP A 147 -2.04 3.79 14.78
C ASP A 147 -3.50 3.39 15.07
N ARG A 148 -4.15 4.06 16.05
CA ARG A 148 -5.56 3.81 16.37
C ARG A 148 -6.47 4.10 15.19
N LEU A 149 -6.29 5.24 14.52
CA LEU A 149 -7.08 5.61 13.35
C LEU A 149 -6.90 4.61 12.23
N THR A 150 -5.65 4.20 11.94
CA THR A 150 -5.33 3.22 10.91
C THR A 150 -6.04 1.89 11.16
N ARG A 151 -6.07 1.41 12.41
CA ARG A 151 -6.77 0.18 12.77
C ARG A 151 -8.28 0.27 12.54
N VAL A 152 -8.89 1.39 12.91
CA VAL A 152 -10.33 1.63 12.69
C VAL A 152 -10.63 1.72 11.19
N LEU A 153 -9.84 2.50 10.44
CA LEU A 153 -9.99 2.64 9.00
C LEU A 153 -9.85 1.31 8.27
N PHE A 154 -8.91 0.46 8.69
CA PHE A 154 -8.77 -0.90 8.13
C PHE A 154 -10.03 -1.74 8.34
N ALA A 155 -10.60 -1.73 9.56
CA ALA A 155 -11.83 -2.48 9.83
C ALA A 155 -13.00 -1.96 8.95
N VAL A 156 -13.13 -0.64 8.81
CA VAL A 156 -14.14 -0.03 7.92
C VAL A 156 -13.90 -0.41 6.46
N MET A 157 -12.66 -0.38 5.98
CA MET A 157 -12.30 -0.80 4.61
C MET A 157 -12.73 -2.24 4.33
N VAL A 158 -12.48 -3.17 5.25
CA VAL A 158 -12.89 -4.58 5.09
C VAL A 158 -14.41 -4.72 5.02
N LEU A 159 -15.14 -3.99 5.86
CA LEU A 159 -16.61 -4.01 5.85
C LEU A 159 -17.18 -3.43 4.55
N VAL A 160 -16.65 -2.28 4.11
CA VAL A 160 -17.07 -1.64 2.85
C VAL A 160 -16.74 -2.55 1.67
N PHE A 161 -15.56 -3.17 1.65
CA PHE A 161 -15.20 -4.14 0.61
C PHE A 161 -16.17 -5.32 0.56
N ALA A 162 -16.50 -5.93 1.70
CA ALA A 162 -17.46 -7.03 1.77
C ALA A 162 -18.85 -6.62 1.27
N LEU A 163 -19.31 -5.42 1.65
CA LEU A 163 -20.57 -4.85 1.17
C LEU A 163 -20.55 -4.61 -0.35
N LEU A 164 -19.49 -3.98 -0.86
CA LEU A 164 -19.34 -3.76 -2.29
C LEU A 164 -19.30 -5.07 -3.07
N MET A 165 -18.64 -6.12 -2.54
CA MET A 165 -18.69 -7.44 -3.16
C MET A 165 -20.11 -8.02 -3.19
N ALA A 166 -20.85 -7.95 -2.08
CA ALA A 166 -22.22 -8.43 -2.03
C ALA A 166 -23.13 -7.69 -3.04
N LEU A 167 -22.89 -6.41 -3.29
CA LEU A 167 -23.66 -5.58 -4.23
C LEU A 167 -23.24 -5.75 -5.70
N LEU A 168 -21.94 -5.95 -5.96
CA LEU A 168 -21.39 -5.99 -7.32
C LEU A 168 -21.32 -7.40 -7.91
N LEU A 169 -21.15 -8.45 -7.09
CA LEU A 169 -21.14 -9.84 -7.56
C LEU A 169 -22.40 -10.20 -8.38
N PRO A 170 -23.63 -9.81 -7.96
CA PRO A 170 -24.83 -10.10 -8.74
C PRO A 170 -24.91 -9.37 -10.08
N GLN A 171 -24.15 -8.29 -10.27
CA GLN A 171 -24.14 -7.49 -11.50
C GLN A 171 -23.08 -7.95 -12.51
N MET A 172 -22.29 -8.97 -12.17
CA MET A 172 -21.26 -9.52 -13.06
C MET A 172 -21.92 -10.25 -14.24
N ALA A 173 -21.82 -9.67 -15.42
CA ALA A 173 -22.18 -10.31 -16.68
C ALA A 173 -20.94 -11.04 -17.25
N PRO A 174 -20.99 -12.37 -17.50
CA PRO A 174 -19.86 -13.13 -18.04
C PRO A 174 -19.31 -12.55 -19.34
N ASP A 175 -20.17 -11.96 -20.17
CA ASP A 175 -19.81 -11.35 -21.45
C ASP A 175 -18.86 -10.15 -21.30
N ARG A 176 -18.88 -9.46 -20.14
CA ARG A 176 -17.98 -8.34 -19.82
C ARG A 176 -16.60 -8.81 -19.33
N LEU A 177 -16.41 -10.09 -19.08
CA LEU A 177 -15.12 -10.65 -18.64
C LEU A 177 -14.20 -10.96 -19.83
N SER A 178 -14.75 -11.18 -21.03
CA SER A 178 -13.99 -11.51 -22.24
C SER A 178 -13.58 -10.30 -23.08
N THR A 179 -13.84 -9.07 -22.63
CA THR A 179 -13.43 -7.87 -23.36
C THR A 179 -11.91 -7.68 -23.26
N GLY A 180 -11.25 -7.59 -24.41
CA GLY A 180 -9.84 -7.24 -24.50
C GLY A 180 -9.54 -5.79 -24.08
N PRO A 181 -8.26 -5.40 -23.98
CA PRO A 181 -7.87 -4.05 -23.59
C PRO A 181 -8.38 -3.01 -24.58
N VAL A 182 -8.81 -1.87 -24.06
CA VAL A 182 -9.39 -0.76 -24.84
C VAL A 182 -8.35 -0.14 -25.78
N THR A 183 -7.07 -0.18 -25.41
CA THR A 183 -5.96 0.39 -26.18
C THR A 183 -4.78 -0.59 -26.26
N PRO A 184 -4.19 -0.83 -27.46
CA PRO A 184 -2.94 -1.57 -27.59
C PRO A 184 -1.81 -0.91 -26.78
N GLY A 185 -1.08 -1.68 -25.98
CA GLY A 185 0.05 -1.19 -25.18
C GLY A 185 -0.31 -0.70 -23.76
N LEU A 186 -1.60 -0.63 -23.41
CA LEU A 186 -2.03 -0.23 -22.06
C LEU A 186 -1.47 -1.14 -20.96
N TYR A 187 -1.22 -2.41 -21.28
CA TYR A 187 -0.60 -3.39 -20.38
C TYR A 187 0.73 -2.89 -19.80
N PHE A 188 1.68 -2.49 -20.65
CA PHE A 188 3.00 -2.05 -20.20
C PHE A 188 2.94 -0.73 -19.42
N SER A 189 2.01 0.16 -19.78
CA SER A 189 1.81 1.42 -19.07
C SER A 189 1.17 1.25 -17.69
N ALA A 190 0.41 0.17 -17.47
CA ALA A 190 -0.25 -0.10 -16.20
C ALA A 190 0.67 -0.81 -15.20
N LEU A 191 1.70 -1.54 -15.65
CA LEU A 191 2.61 -2.29 -14.77
C LEU A 191 3.25 -1.43 -13.66
N PRO A 192 3.74 -0.20 -13.92
CA PRO A 192 4.28 0.63 -12.85
C PRO A 192 3.24 0.99 -11.78
N VAL A 193 2.00 1.25 -12.20
CA VAL A 193 0.89 1.57 -11.29
C VAL A 193 0.44 0.34 -10.50
N LEU A 194 0.42 -0.82 -11.14
CA LEU A 194 0.14 -2.09 -10.46
C LEU A 194 1.28 -2.44 -9.49
N PHE A 195 2.54 -2.19 -9.84
CA PHE A 195 3.68 -2.46 -8.98
C PHE A 195 3.64 -1.62 -7.69
N THR A 196 3.30 -0.33 -7.78
CA THR A 196 3.20 0.54 -6.58
C THR A 196 2.14 0.07 -5.60
N ALA A 197 1.07 -0.59 -6.08
CA ALA A 197 0.06 -1.20 -5.23
C ALA A 197 0.59 -2.32 -4.32
N PHE A 198 1.69 -2.97 -4.71
CA PHE A 198 2.34 -4.05 -3.95
C PHE A 198 3.61 -3.60 -3.20
N GLY A 199 3.88 -2.29 -3.14
CA GLY A 199 5.10 -1.72 -2.57
C GLY A 199 5.12 -1.68 -1.04
N PHE A 200 5.07 -2.84 -0.37
CA PHE A 200 5.19 -2.92 1.10
C PHE A 200 6.63 -2.76 1.62
N HIS A 201 7.63 -2.76 0.73
CA HIS A 201 9.06 -2.79 1.09
C HIS A 201 9.55 -1.57 1.88
N ALA A 202 8.77 -0.49 1.91
CA ALA A 202 9.09 0.70 2.70
C ALA A 202 8.61 0.62 4.16
N VAL A 203 7.75 -0.35 4.49
CA VAL A 203 7.14 -0.48 5.82
C VAL A 203 8.05 -1.33 6.72
N ARG A 204 8.32 -0.82 7.92
CA ARG A 204 9.13 -1.47 8.97
C ARG A 204 8.26 -2.07 10.05
#